data_AF-K9FJ24-F1
#
_entry.id   AF-K9FJ24-F1
#
_cell.length_a   1.000
_cell.length_b   1.000
_cell.length_c   1.000
_cell.angle_alpha   90.00
_cell.angle_beta   90.00
_cell.angle_gamma   90.00
#
_symmetry.space_group_name_H-M   'P 1'
#
loop_
_entity.id
_entity.type
_entity.pdbx_description
1 polymer ?
#
loop_
_entity_poly.entity_id
_entity_poly.type
_entity_poly.pdbx_seq_one_letter_code
_entity_poly.pdbx_strand_id
1 'polypeptide(L)' 'MGKPVDDVAFCEMLQERTGVMRVPGSLCFGVGEDFKGYVRIGYVNETEVLEQGLDALGKFMEDGYEDVPVKKPVAK' A
#
# COMPACT_ATOMS: atom_id res chain seq x y z
N MET A 1 -11.77 -4.12 -15.31
CA MET A 1 -10.32 -4.38 -15.10
C MET A 1 -9.80 -3.28 -14.20
N GLY A 2 -9.16 -3.63 -13.07
CA GLY A 2 -8.59 -2.64 -12.15
C GLY A 2 -7.40 -1.89 -12.75
N LYS A 3 -7.12 -0.68 -12.26
CA LYS A 3 -5.92 0.11 -12.59
C LYS A 3 -4.94 0.06 -11.41
N PRO A 4 -3.62 -0.02 -11.65
CA PRO A 4 -2.65 -0.02 -10.56
C PRO A 4 -2.67 1.34 -9.85
N VAL A 5 -2.88 1.31 -8.52
CA VAL A 5 -2.75 2.50 -7.68
C VAL A 5 -1.30 2.92 -7.57
N ASP A 6 -1.08 4.18 -7.17
CA ASP A 6 0.23 4.62 -6.72
C ASP A 6 0.54 3.98 -5.37
N ASP A 7 1.33 2.91 -5.41
CA ASP A 7 1.72 2.12 -4.25
C ASP A 7 2.54 2.91 -3.22
N VAL A 8 3.23 3.98 -3.64
CA VAL A 8 3.96 4.86 -2.70
C VAL A 8 2.97 5.69 -1.91
N ALA A 9 2.07 6.41 -2.60
CA ALA A 9 1.03 7.22 -1.95
C ALA A 9 0.12 6.36 -1.07
N PHE A 10 -0.23 5.15 -1.51
CA PHE A 10 -0.96 4.19 -0.70
C PHE A 10 -0.26 3.90 0.64
N CYS A 11 1.04 3.57 0.60
CA CYS A 11 1.79 3.23 1.81
C CYS A 11 1.93 4.43 2.76
N GLU A 12 2.20 5.62 2.22
CA GLU A 12 2.30 6.87 2.99
C GLU A 12 0.97 7.20 3.67
N MET A 13 -0.14 7.22 2.91
CA MET A 13 -1.47 7.54 3.44
C MET A 13 -1.93 6.54 4.50
N LEU A 14 -1.71 5.24 4.28
CA LEU A 14 -2.03 4.21 5.25
C LEU A 14 -1.25 4.44 6.55
N GLN A 15 0.06 4.69 6.46
CA GLN A 15 0.90 4.91 7.62
C GLN A 15 0.51 6.18 8.37
N GLU A 16 0.24 7.28 7.67
CA GLU A 16 -0.18 8.55 8.27
C GLU A 16 -1.53 8.45 8.99
N ARG A 17 -2.51 7.76 8.39
CA ARG A 17 -3.88 7.69 8.93
C ARG A 17 -4.08 6.62 9.97
N THR A 18 -3.31 5.54 9.93
CA THR A 18 -3.53 4.35 10.79
C THR A 18 -2.32 3.93 11.61
N GLY A 19 -1.12 4.42 11.29
CA GLY A 19 0.14 3.92 11.85
C GLY A 19 0.64 2.60 11.24
N VAL A 20 -0.13 1.95 10.37
CA VAL A 20 0.28 0.70 9.71
C VAL A 20 1.27 0.99 8.58
N MET A 21 2.47 0.43 8.69
CA MET A 21 3.49 0.54 7.64
C MET A 21 3.36 -0.62 6.63
N ARG A 22 3.36 -0.27 5.34
CA ARG A 22 3.59 -1.20 4.22
C ARG A 22 4.78 -0.70 3.39
N VAL A 23 5.35 -1.59 2.58
CA VAL A 23 6.48 -1.25 1.72
C VAL A 23 6.03 -1.22 0.26
N PRO A 24 6.22 -0.10 -0.48
CA PRO A 24 5.79 0.03 -1.87
C PRO A 24 6.57 -0.92 -2.78
N GLY A 25 5.84 -1.73 -3.54
CA GLY A 25 6.40 -2.76 -4.41
C GLY A 25 7.25 -2.17 -5.54
N SER A 26 6.72 -1.16 -6.22
CA SER A 26 7.39 -0.59 -7.39
C SER A 26 8.66 0.16 -7.02
N LEU A 27 8.64 0.92 -5.93
CA LEU A 27 9.79 1.71 -5.50
C LEU A 27 10.90 0.82 -4.93
N CYS A 28 10.57 -0.15 -4.07
CA CYS A 28 11.58 -0.92 -3.36
C CYS A 28 12.07 -2.17 -4.11
N PHE A 29 11.27 -2.71 -5.04
CA PHE A 29 11.57 -3.98 -5.72
C PHE A 29 11.44 -3.92 -7.24
N GLY A 30 10.78 -2.89 -7.79
CA GLY A 30 10.50 -2.79 -9.22
C GLY A 30 11.21 -1.65 -9.95
N VAL A 31 12.13 -0.93 -9.30
CA VAL A 31 12.86 0.23 -9.87
C VAL A 31 11.91 1.27 -10.49
N GLY A 32 10.71 1.42 -9.93
CA GLY A 32 9.64 2.30 -10.40
C GLY A 32 8.81 1.77 -11.58
N GLU A 33 9.19 0.64 -12.18
CA GLU A 33 8.54 0.10 -13.38
C GLU A 33 7.74 -1.18 -13.13
N ASP A 34 8.34 -2.17 -12.46
CA ASP A 34 7.69 -3.43 -12.09
C ASP A 34 6.86 -3.28 -10.80
N PHE A 35 5.97 -4.23 -10.53
CA PHE A 35 5.17 -4.30 -9.29
C PHE A 35 4.35 -3.04 -8.96
N LYS A 36 3.94 -2.26 -9.97
CA LYS A 36 3.04 -1.11 -9.80
C LYS A 36 1.73 -1.51 -9.13
N GLY A 37 1.37 -0.82 -8.06
CA GLY A 37 0.17 -1.11 -7.26
C GLY A 37 0.30 -2.32 -6.31
N TYR A 38 1.46 -2.97 -6.25
CA TYR A 38 1.74 -4.02 -5.27
C TYR A 38 2.39 -3.43 -4.02
N VAL A 39 2.16 -4.07 -2.87
CA VAL A 39 2.81 -3.75 -1.61
C VAL A 39 3.36 -5.02 -0.97
N ARG A 40 4.43 -4.90 -0.19
CA ARG A 40 4.98 -6.01 0.61
C ARG A 40 4.52 -5.90 2.07
N ILE A 41 4.08 -7.03 2.61
CA ILE A 41 3.77 -7.21 4.03
C ILE A 41 4.92 -7.92 4.72
N GLY A 42 5.48 -7.32 5.76
CA GLY A 42 6.37 -8.01 6.69
C GLY A 42 5.56 -8.81 7.72
N TYR A 43 5.81 -10.11 7.81
CA TYR A 43 5.16 -11.04 8.75
C TYR A 43 6.21 -11.61 9.71
N VAL A 44 6.68 -10.80 10.66
CA VAL A 44 7.65 -11.22 11.71
C VAL A 44 7.28 -10.61 13.08
N ASN A 45 6.11 -10.01 13.18
CA ASN A 45 5.62 -9.38 14.41
C ASN A 45 4.87 -10.41 15.25
N GLU A 46 4.56 -10.06 16.50
CA GLU A 46 3.63 -10.83 17.32
C GLU A 46 2.24 -10.92 16.65
N THR A 47 1.53 -12.03 16.87
CA THR A 47 0.22 -12.28 16.25
C THR A 47 -0.76 -11.15 16.49
N GLU A 48 -0.84 -10.64 17.72
CA GLU A 48 -1.74 -9.54 18.08
C GLU A 48 -1.44 -8.26 17.27
N VAL A 49 -0.15 -7.94 17.06
CA VAL A 49 0.26 -6.78 16.24
C VAL A 49 -0.17 -6.96 14.79
N LEU A 50 -0.07 -8.18 14.26
CA LEU A 50 -0.51 -8.47 12.90
C LEU A 50 -2.04 -8.35 12.76
N GLU A 51 -2.80 -8.90 13.72
CA GLU A 51 -4.25 -8.81 13.72
C GLU A 51 -4.73 -7.36 13.76
N GLN A 52 -4.19 -6.56 14.68
CA GLN A 52 -4.49 -5.13 14.76
C GLN A 52 -4.13 -4.38 13.47
N GLY A 53 -2.96 -4.68 12.89
CA GLY A 53 -2.53 -4.07 11.63
C GLY A 53 -3.37 -4.46 10.42
N LEU A 54 -3.90 -5.69 10.40
CA LEU A 54 -4.81 -6.16 9.34
C LEU A 54 -6.21 -5.56 9.47
N ASP A 55 -6.73 -5.43 10.70
CA ASP A 55 -8.01 -4.76 10.96
C ASP A 55 -7.96 -3.27 10.56
N ALA A 56 -6.90 -2.56 10.97
CA ALA A 56 -6.69 -1.16 10.58
C ALA A 56 -6.52 -0.99 9.07
N LEU A 57 -5.81 -1.91 8.39
CA LEU A 57 -5.73 -1.95 6.94
C LEU A 57 -7.13 -2.15 6.32
N GLY A 58 -7.94 -3.08 6.83
CA GLY A 58 -9.30 -3.32 6.34
C GLY A 58 -10.15 -2.06 6.37
N LYS A 59 -10.17 -1.35 7.50
CA LYS A 59 -10.90 -0.08 7.67
C LYS A 59 -10.40 1.00 6.71
N PHE A 60 -9.09 1.13 6.53
CA PHE A 60 -8.53 2.05 5.53
C PHE A 60 -8.98 1.68 4.11
N MET A 61 -9.07 0.38 3.79
CA MET A 61 -9.53 -0.07 2.47
C MET A 61 -11.00 0.29 2.21
N GLU A 62 -11.86 0.29 3.24
CA GLU A 62 -13.27 0.64 3.13
C GLU A 62 -13.49 2.16 3.01
N ASP A 63 -12.81 2.94 3.84
CA ASP A 63 -13.12 4.38 3.99
C ASP A 63 -12.14 5.31 3.27
N GLY A 64 -10.88 4.89 3.12
CA GLY A 64 -9.77 5.75 2.66
C GLY A 64 -9.18 5.39 1.31
N TYR A 65 -9.48 4.21 0.78
CA TYR A 65 -8.85 3.71 -0.45
C TYR A 65 -9.18 4.53 -1.70
N GLU A 66 -10.40 5.05 -1.79
CA GLU A 66 -10.83 5.85 -2.96
C GLU A 66 -10.05 7.17 -3.10
N ASP A 67 -9.42 7.65 -2.02
CA ASP A 67 -8.54 8.83 -2.05
C ASP A 67 -7.18 8.52 -2.70
N VAL A 68 -6.81 7.24 -2.83
CA VAL A 68 -5.48 6.83 -3.28
C VAL A 68 -5.36 7.07 -4.79
N PRO A 69 -4.37 7.85 -5.24
CA PRO A 69 -4.23 8.16 -6.65
C PRO A 69 -3.87 6.93 -7.46
N VAL A 70 -4.34 6.89 -8.72
CA VAL A 70 -3.96 5.84 -9.68
C VAL A 70 -2.63 6.21 -10.33
N LYS A 71 -1.74 5.21 -10.51
CA LYS A 71 -0.44 5.44 -11.15
C LYS A 71 -0.65 5.86 -12.61
N LYS A 72 -0.10 7.00 -12.99
CA LYS A 72 -0.16 7.47 -14.39
C LYS A 72 0.80 6.62 -15.25
N PRO A 73 0.46 6.34 -16.52
CA PRO A 73 1.40 5.72 -17.44
C PRO A 73 2.65 6.60 -17.54
N VAL A 74 3.84 6.00 -17.40
CA VAL A 74 5.09 6.69 -17.72
C VAL A 74 5.10 6.88 -19.24
N ALA A 75 5.24 8.12 -19.69
CA ALA A 75 5.42 8.41 -21.10
C ALA A 75 6.72 7.73 -21.57
N LYS A 76 6.63 6.91 -22.62
CA LYS A 76 7.79 6.28 -23.25
C LYS A 76 8.66 7.30 -23.96
#